data_AF-A0AAN4AHU0-F1
#
_entry.id   AF-A0AAN4AHU0-F1
#
_cell.length_a   1.000
_cell.length_b   1.000
_cell.length_c   1.000
_cell.angle_alpha   90.00
_cell.angle_beta   90.00
_cell.angle_gamma   90.00
#
_symmetry.space_group_name_H-M   'P 1'
#
loop_
_entity.id
_entity.type
_entity.pdbx_description
1 polymer ?
#
loop_
_entity_poly.entity_id
_entity_poly.type
_entity_poly.pdbx_seq_one_letter_code
_entity_poly.pdbx_strand_id
1 'polypeptide(L)' 'MNGKGSSARPSLTVSNLFGLVTGMAEDLQSLVGATVVRRRVYARFLDAVNFVAGNPEADPEQELTTGGWWSRCHR' A
#
# COMPACT_ATOMS: atom_id res chain seq x y z
N MET A 1 20.19 -4.76 23.50
CA MET A 1 19.75 -5.36 22.21
C MET A 1 19.80 -4.27 21.14
N ASN A 2 20.74 -4.38 20.20
CA ASN A 2 21.01 -3.36 19.17
C ASN A 2 20.03 -3.50 18.00
N GLY A 3 19.03 -2.62 17.92
CA GLY A 3 18.14 -2.52 16.76
C GLY A 3 18.72 -1.57 15.70
N LYS A 4 19.70 -2.02 14.90
CA LYS A 4 20.12 -1.31 13.69
C LYS A 4 19.31 -1.83 12.50
N GLY A 5 18.17 -1.19 12.25
CA GLY A 5 17.44 -1.28 10.99
C GLY A 5 17.06 0.13 10.56
N SER A 6 17.34 0.51 9.32
CA SER A 6 16.83 1.78 8.76
C SER A 6 15.32 1.78 8.91
N SER A 7 14.77 2.74 9.66
CA SER A 7 13.32 2.90 9.73
C SER A 7 12.83 3.18 8.32
N ALA A 8 12.05 2.25 7.76
CA ALA A 8 11.42 2.46 6.47
C ALA A 8 10.53 3.69 6.60
N ARG A 9 10.86 4.76 5.88
CA ARG A 9 10.09 6.00 5.85
C ARG A 9 9.34 6.09 4.51
N PRO A 10 8.25 5.33 4.33
CA PRO A 10 7.44 5.44 3.14
C PRO A 10 6.81 6.83 3.07
N SER A 11 6.79 7.43 1.88
CA SER A 11 5.94 8.59 1.57
C SER A 11 4.75 8.08 0.76
N LEU A 12 3.55 8.50 1.15
CA LEU A 12 2.30 8.20 0.46
C LEU A 12 1.68 9.55 0.04
N THR A 13 1.42 9.71 -1.25
CA THR A 13 0.65 10.85 -1.78
C THR A 13 -0.74 10.34 -2.11
N VAL A 14 -1.76 10.97 -1.52
CA VAL A 14 -3.17 10.61 -1.73
C VAL A 14 -3.91 11.83 -2.26
N SER A 15 -4.79 11.62 -3.24
CA SER A 15 -5.68 12.65 -3.73
C SER A 15 -6.79 12.91 -2.71
N ASN A 16 -6.91 14.13 -2.18
CA ASN A 16 -7.97 14.51 -1.26
C ASN A 16 -9.27 14.86 -2.00
N LEU A 17 -9.83 13.89 -2.72
CA LEU A 17 -11.08 14.08 -3.43
C LEU A 17 -12.23 14.23 -2.42
N PHE A 18 -13.06 15.28 -2.59
CA PHE A 18 -14.19 15.62 -1.70
C PHE A 18 -13.83 15.87 -0.22
N GLY A 19 -12.57 16.16 0.10
CA GLY A 19 -12.16 16.38 1.49
C GLY A 19 -12.13 15.11 2.35
N LEU A 20 -12.18 13.92 1.73
CA LEU A 20 -12.22 12.64 2.43
C LEU A 20 -11.07 12.47 3.44
N VAL A 21 -9.85 12.82 3.06
CA VAL A 21 -8.67 12.66 3.93
C VAL A 21 -8.75 13.60 5.13
N THR A 22 -9.28 14.81 4.92
CA THR A 22 -9.47 15.79 5.99
C THR A 22 -10.55 15.33 6.97
N GLY A 23 -11.70 14.86 6.48
CA GLY A 23 -12.77 14.31 7.34
C GLY A 23 -12.29 13.09 8.15
N MET A 24 -11.57 12.17 7.51
CA MET A 24 -10.97 11.04 8.23
C MET A 24 -9.95 11.49 9.29
N ALA A 25 -9.20 12.56 9.04
CA ALA A 25 -8.26 13.10 10.02
C ALA A 25 -8.96 13.81 11.19
N GLU A 26 -10.07 14.51 10.94
CA GLU A 26 -10.86 15.19 11.98
C GLU A 26 -11.60 14.18 12.88
N ASP A 27 -12.22 13.17 12.29
CA ASP A 27 -13.04 12.18 13.01
C ASP A 27 -12.21 11.13 13.77
N LEU A 28 -11.01 10.81 13.28
CA LEU A 28 -10.18 9.70 13.81
C LEU A 28 -8.91 10.19 14.50
N GLN A 29 -8.97 11.35 15.17
CA GLN A 29 -7.87 11.91 15.96
C GLN A 29 -6.55 11.96 15.15
N SER A 30 -6.61 12.57 13.97
CA SER A 30 -5.50 12.68 13.02
C SER A 30 -4.95 11.35 12.50
N LEU A 31 -5.75 10.27 12.52
CA LEU A 31 -5.34 8.91 12.11
C LEU A 31 -4.13 8.38 12.90
N VAL A 32 -3.96 8.84 14.15
CA VAL A 32 -2.85 8.40 15.01
C VAL A 32 -3.03 6.92 15.33
N GLY A 33 -2.06 6.09 14.93
CA GLY A 33 -2.13 4.63 15.06
C GLY A 33 -2.73 3.90 13.86
N ALA A 34 -3.10 4.60 12.79
CA ALA A 34 -3.54 3.97 11.55
C ALA A 34 -2.42 3.09 10.96
N THR A 35 -2.77 1.88 10.55
CA THR A 35 -1.85 0.93 9.93
C THR A 35 -1.99 0.99 8.42
N VAL A 36 -0.90 1.32 7.72
CA VAL A 36 -0.86 1.29 6.25
C VAL A 36 -0.21 -0.01 5.79
N VAL A 37 -0.96 -0.83 5.07
CA VAL A 37 -0.45 -2.09 4.48
C VAL A 37 -0.33 -1.91 2.97
N ARG A 38 0.90 -2.03 2.44
CA ARG A 38 1.14 -2.05 0.99
C ARG A 38 1.11 -3.49 0.49
N ARG A 39 -0.01 -3.88 -0.13
CA ARG A 39 -0.09 -5.13 -0.90
C ARG A 39 0.51 -4.91 -2.29
N ARG A 40 1.32 -5.84 -2.77
CA ARG A 40 1.89 -5.82 -4.13
C ARG A 40 1.24 -6.94 -4.92
N VAL A 41 0.84 -6.66 -6.14
CA VAL A 41 0.22 -7.62 -7.06
C VAL A 41 0.89 -7.41 -8.42
N TYR A 42 1.07 -8.48 -9.20
CA TYR A 42 1.53 -8.31 -10.57
C TYR A 42 0.43 -7.61 -11.38
N ALA A 43 0.81 -6.65 -12.23
CA ALA A 43 -0.14 -5.84 -12.99
C ALA A 43 -1.15 -6.68 -13.82
N ARG A 44 -0.75 -7.88 -14.27
CA ARG A 44 -1.63 -8.81 -15.00
C ARG A 44 -2.81 -9.35 -14.18
N PHE A 45 -2.72 -9.37 -12.86
CA PHE A 45 -3.77 -9.88 -11.97
C PHE A 45 -4.57 -8.76 -11.29
N LEU A 46 -4.33 -7.49 -11.64
CA LEU A 46 -5.08 -6.37 -11.06
C LEU A 46 -6.57 -6.45 -11.44
N ASP A 47 -7.44 -5.89 -10.60
CA ASP A 47 -8.90 -5.96 -10.83
C ASP A 47 -9.28 -5.41 -12.21
N ALA A 48 -10.25 -6.08 -12.85
CA ALA A 48 -10.72 -5.72 -14.18
C ALA A 48 -11.21 -4.28 -14.30
N VAL A 49 -11.78 -3.71 -13.23
CA VAL A 49 -12.27 -2.32 -13.19
C VAL A 49 -11.16 -1.28 -13.36
N ASN A 50 -9.91 -1.65 -13.14
CA ASN A 50 -8.76 -0.76 -13.33
C ASN A 50 -8.36 -0.61 -14.80
N PHE A 51 -8.92 -1.41 -15.73
CA PHE A 51 -8.57 -1.40 -17.15
C PHE A 51 -9.80 -1.09 -18.03
N VAL A 52 -9.63 -0.25 -19.04
CA VAL A 52 -10.72 0.19 -19.94
C VAL A 52 -11.36 -0.98 -20.70
N ALA A 53 -10.59 -2.01 -21.03
CA ALA A 53 -11.07 -3.23 -21.71
C ALA A 53 -11.40 -4.38 -20.74
N GLY A 54 -11.37 -4.12 -19.42
CA GLY A 54 -11.38 -5.17 -18.40
C GLY A 54 -10.06 -5.93 -18.31
N ASN A 55 -10.01 -6.91 -17.41
CA ASN A 55 -8.90 -7.84 -17.26
C ASN A 55 -9.43 -9.26 -17.04
N PRO A 56 -9.31 -10.18 -18.02
CA PRO A 56 -9.74 -11.57 -17.87
C PRO A 56 -8.83 -12.39 -16.95
N GLU A 57 -7.61 -11.93 -16.70
CA GLU A 57 -6.66 -12.52 -15.77
C GLU A 57 -6.78 -11.93 -14.36
N ALA A 58 -7.81 -11.12 -14.08
CA ALA A 58 -8.01 -10.59 -12.72
C ALA A 58 -8.21 -11.74 -11.74
N ASP A 59 -7.34 -11.83 -10.73
CA ASP A 59 -7.37 -12.88 -9.72
C ASP A 59 -7.12 -12.26 -8.34
N PRO A 60 -8.16 -12.19 -7.47
CA PRO A 60 -8.04 -11.59 -6.14
C PRO A 60 -7.15 -12.39 -5.19
N GLU A 61 -6.78 -13.63 -5.51
CA GLU A 61 -5.92 -14.48 -4.68
C GLU A 61 -4.42 -14.25 -4.96
N GLN A 62 -4.07 -13.54 -6.04
CA GLN A 62 -2.66 -13.32 -6.44
C GLN A 62 -2.03 -12.13 -5.71
N GLU A 63 -1.86 -12.24 -4.40
CA GLU A 63 -1.00 -11.32 -3.66
C GLU A 63 0.47 -11.77 -3.73
N LEU A 64 1.39 -10.84 -4.02
CA LEU A 64 2.81 -11.07 -3.75
C LEU A 64 2.99 -11.11 -2.23
N THR A 65 2.87 -12.31 -1.66
CA THR A 65 3.23 -12.59 -0.28
C THR A 65 4.68 -12.20 -0.11
N THR A 66 4.91 -11.05 0.53
CA THR A 66 6.25 -10.50 0.74
C THR A 66 6.94 -11.36 1.79
N GLY A 67 7.42 -12.53 1.38
CA GLY A 67 8.36 -13.33 2.14
C GLY A 67 9.69 -12.59 2.21
N GLY A 68 9.90 -11.82 3.28
CA GLY A 68 11.23 -11.51 3.82
C GLY A 68 12.25 -10.87 2.88
N TRP A 69 11.93 -9.75 2.22
CA TRP A 69 12.92 -8.95 1.47
C TRP A 69 13.07 -7.53 2.03
N TRP A 70 13.29 -7.41 3.34
CA TRP A 70 13.81 -6.18 3.99
C TRP A 70 15.31 -6.24 4.28
N SER A 71 16.01 -7.24 3.74
CA SER A 71 17.45 -7.38 3.91
C SER A 71 18.08 -7.35 2.54
N ARG A 72 18.92 -6.34 2.30
CA ARG A 72 19.87 -6.23 1.16
C ARG A 72 19.43 -5.37 -0.03
N CYS A 73 19.10 -4.10 0.24
CA CYS A 73 19.44 -3.05 -0.72
C CYS A 73 20.89 -2.62 -0.43
N HIS A 74 21.88 -3.31 -1.00
CA HIS A 74 23.26 -2.80 -1.02
C HIS A 74 23.34 -1.67 -2.04
N ARG A 75 24.01 -0.59 -1.63
CA ARG A 75 24.62 0.40 -2.53
C ARG A 75 25.53 -0.29 -3.53
#